data_AF-A0A177WB37-F1
#
_entry.id   AF-A0A177WB37-F1
#
_cell.length_a   1.000
_cell.length_b   1.000
_cell.length_c   1.000
_cell.angle_alpha   90.00
_cell.angle_beta   90.00
_cell.angle_gamma   90.00
#
_symmetry.space_group_name_H-M   'P 1'
#
loop_
_entity.id
_entity.type
_entity.pdbx_description
1 polymer ?
#
loop_
_entity_poly.entity_id
_entity_poly.type
_entity_poly.pdbx_seq_one_letter_code
_entity_poly.pdbx_strand_id
1 'polypeptide(L)'
;MSIAAVTHKYVFGLKGDVNNNIAYLDEQTIVYPAGSNVILYNTENKSQRFIQAIDKSEGMTAMAVGGIKRFLAIAERGEKPTCTIYDLHSLRRRKTLTLSDMESKASI
;
A
#
# COMPACT_ATOMS: atom_id res chain seq x y z
N MET A 1 4.17 22.25 24.88
CA MET A 1 2.94 22.39 24.08
C MET A 1 2.59 21.04 23.50
N SER A 2 1.57 20.38 24.03
CA SER A 2 1.04 19.13 23.49
C SER A 2 0.06 19.46 22.37
N ILE A 3 0.46 19.23 21.11
CA ILE A 3 -0.45 19.32 19.98
C ILE A 3 -1.36 18.10 20.04
N ALA A 4 -2.66 18.32 20.22
CA ALA A 4 -3.66 17.28 20.03
C ALA A 4 -3.64 16.87 18.56
N ALA A 5 -3.14 15.67 18.27
CA ALA A 5 -3.09 15.11 16.94
C ALA A 5 -4.15 14.01 16.81
N VAL A 6 -4.99 14.09 15.78
CA VAL A 6 -5.95 13.04 15.44
C VAL A 6 -5.22 11.99 14.60
N THR A 7 -5.32 10.72 15.00
CA THR A 7 -4.73 9.61 14.26
C THR A 7 -5.80 8.60 13.86
N HIS A 8 -5.63 7.99 12.69
CA HIS A 8 -6.53 6.92 12.26
C HIS A 8 -6.34 5.69 13.16
N LYS A 9 -7.45 5.13 13.64
CA LYS A 9 -7.45 3.95 14.52
C LYS A 9 -8.05 2.73 13.83
N TYR A 10 -9.20 2.91 13.21
CA TYR A 10 -9.90 1.88 12.47
C TYR A 10 -10.47 2.44 11.17
N VAL A 11 -10.33 1.67 10.11
CA VAL A 11 -11.01 1.85 8.84
C VAL A 11 -11.85 0.61 8.59
N PHE A 12 -13.05 0.84 8.08
CA PHE A 12 -14.00 -0.18 7.70
C PHE A 12 -14.28 -0.06 6.21
N GLY A 13 -14.32 -1.20 5.53
CA GLY A 13 -14.50 -1.27 4.09
C GLY A 13 -13.26 -1.76 3.36
N LEU A 14 -13.47 -2.15 2.10
CA LEU A 14 -12.46 -2.70 1.22
C LEU A 14 -12.65 -2.11 -0.17
N LYS A 15 -11.56 -1.69 -0.82
CA LYS A 15 -11.61 -1.17 -2.18
C LYS A 15 -11.64 -2.33 -3.18
N GLY A 16 -12.84 -2.64 -3.68
CA GLY A 16 -13.08 -3.72 -4.65
C GLY A 16 -12.44 -3.48 -6.01
N ASP A 17 -12.25 -2.22 -6.40
CA ASP A 17 -11.72 -1.83 -7.71
C ASP A 17 -10.21 -2.07 -7.87
N VAL A 18 -9.53 -2.51 -6.81
CA VAL A 18 -8.10 -2.79 -6.82
C VAL A 18 -7.87 -4.26 -7.17
N ASN A 19 -7.03 -4.50 -8.19
CA ASN A 19 -6.60 -5.85 -8.52
C ASN A 19 -5.68 -6.42 -7.44
N ASN A 20 -5.87 -7.71 -7.09
CA ASN A 20 -5.16 -8.39 -6.00
C ASN A 20 -5.25 -7.61 -4.66
N ASN A 21 -6.46 -7.19 -4.31
CA ASN A 21 -6.74 -6.38 -3.12
C ASN A 21 -6.64 -7.13 -1.78
N ILE A 22 -6.51 -8.45 -1.74
CA ILE A 22 -6.36 -9.18 -0.47
C ILE A 22 -5.12 -10.05 -0.53
N ALA A 23 -4.26 -9.91 0.47
CA ALA A 23 -3.08 -10.75 0.63
C ALA A 23 -2.84 -11.08 2.10
N TYR A 24 -2.35 -12.29 2.36
CA TYR A 24 -1.93 -12.72 3.70
C TYR A 24 -0.45 -12.49 3.88
N LEU A 25 -0.09 -11.55 4.75
CA LEU A 25 1.30 -11.34 5.18
C LEU A 25 1.74 -12.52 6.04
N ASP A 26 0.94 -12.86 7.04
CA ASP A 26 1.14 -14.03 7.91
C ASP A 26 -0.22 -14.70 8.16
N GLU A 27 -0.26 -15.77 8.96
CA GLU A 27 -1.53 -16.41 9.36
C GLU A 27 -2.46 -15.44 10.13
N GLN A 28 -1.87 -14.46 10.80
CA GLN A 28 -2.58 -13.51 11.66
C GLN A 28 -2.68 -12.11 11.05
N THR A 29 -1.96 -11.83 9.96
CA THR A 29 -1.91 -10.47 9.39
C THR A 29 -2.39 -10.46 7.95
N ILE A 30 -3.48 -9.72 7.72
CA ILE A 30 -4.13 -9.56 6.42
C ILE A 30 -3.84 -8.15 5.89
N VAL A 31 -3.50 -8.05 4.60
CA VAL A 31 -3.26 -6.81 3.89
C VAL A 31 -4.38 -6.55 2.91
N TYR A 32 -5.01 -5.38 3.00
CA TYR A 32 -6.05 -4.97 2.06
C TYR A 32 -6.11 -3.44 1.90
N PRO A 33 -6.52 -2.93 0.74
CA PRO A 33 -6.73 -1.51 0.55
C PRO A 33 -8.11 -1.08 1.01
N ALA A 34 -8.15 0.10 1.63
CA ALA A 34 -9.37 0.78 2.02
C ALA A 34 -9.24 2.29 1.75
N GLY A 35 -10.10 2.81 0.89
CA GLY A 35 -10.00 4.19 0.41
C GLY A 35 -8.69 4.44 -0.34
N SER A 36 -7.89 5.39 0.16
CA SER A 36 -6.55 5.72 -0.35
C SER A 36 -5.42 5.16 0.53
N ASN A 37 -5.71 4.23 1.44
CA ASN A 37 -4.72 3.63 2.33
C ASN A 37 -4.68 2.12 2.14
N VAL A 38 -3.51 1.52 2.40
CA VAL A 38 -3.40 0.07 2.59
C VAL A 38 -3.38 -0.24 4.08
N ILE A 39 -4.20 -1.19 4.48
CA ILE A 39 -4.40 -1.61 5.86
C ILE A 39 -3.71 -2.95 6.06
N LEU A 40 -2.89 -3.03 7.11
CA LEU A 40 -2.41 -4.29 7.66
C LEU A 40 -3.21 -4.54 8.93
N TYR A 41 -4.11 -5.51 8.87
CA TYR A 41 -4.95 -5.89 9.99
C TYR A 41 -4.40 -7.15 10.63
N ASN A 42 -4.05 -7.04 11.92
CA ASN A 42 -3.70 -8.20 12.73
C ASN A 42 -4.96 -8.71 13.44
N THR A 43 -5.36 -9.94 13.15
CA THR A 43 -6.59 -10.57 13.66
C THR A 43 -6.49 -10.95 15.14
N GLU A 44 -5.30 -11.26 15.62
CA GLU A 44 -5.03 -11.62 17.03
C GLU A 44 -5.16 -10.39 17.94
N ASN A 45 -4.45 -9.32 17.61
CA ASN A 45 -4.43 -8.08 18.39
C ASN A 45 -5.59 -7.13 18.05
N LYS A 46 -6.37 -7.44 17.00
CA LYS A 46 -7.42 -6.58 16.43
C LYS A 46 -6.93 -5.15 16.17
N SER A 47 -5.68 -5.03 15.72
CA SER A 47 -5.02 -3.75 15.46
C SER A 47 -4.84 -3.52 13.97
N GLN A 48 -4.94 -2.26 13.55
CA GLN A 48 -4.76 -1.85 12.16
C GLN A 48 -3.52 -0.96 12.07
N ARG A 49 -2.68 -1.25 11.08
CA ARG A 49 -1.57 -0.37 10.68
C ARG A 49 -1.86 0.19 9.29
N PHE A 50 -1.58 1.47 9.12
CA PHE A 50 -1.94 2.22 7.92
C PHE A 50 -0.66 2.52 7.12
N ILE A 51 -0.69 2.17 5.83
CA ILE A 51 0.25 2.67 4.84
C ILE A 51 -0.52 3.70 4.01
N GLN A 52 -0.15 4.97 4.16
CA GLN A 52 -0.68 6.03 3.33
C GLN A 52 -0.11 5.95 1.93
N ALA A 53 -0.99 6.04 0.94
CA ALA A 53 -0.61 6.19 -0.44
C ALA A 53 -0.17 7.64 -0.71
N ILE A 54 0.39 7.93 -1.89
CA ILE A 54 1.04 9.23 -2.14
C ILE A 54 -0.01 10.35 -2.23
N ASP A 55 0.28 11.52 -1.63
CA ASP A 55 -0.65 12.67 -1.53
C ASP A 55 -1.19 13.23 -2.87
N LYS A 56 -0.59 12.85 -4.01
CA LYS A 56 -1.00 13.29 -5.37
C LYS A 56 -1.60 12.17 -6.22
N SER A 57 -2.12 11.14 -5.57
CA SER A 57 -2.73 9.96 -6.18
C SER A 57 -4.24 10.17 -6.37
N GLU A 58 -4.75 9.96 -7.58
CA GLU A 58 -6.19 9.85 -7.88
C GLU A 58 -6.76 8.52 -7.39
N GLY A 59 -5.90 7.58 -6.99
CA GLY A 59 -6.29 6.37 -6.30
C GLY A 59 -5.44 5.15 -6.66
N MET A 60 -5.42 4.21 -5.74
CA MET A 60 -4.76 2.92 -5.94
C MET A 60 -5.50 2.08 -6.98
N THR A 61 -4.75 1.46 -7.89
CA THR A 61 -5.26 0.62 -8.99
C THR A 61 -4.91 -0.85 -8.81
N ALA A 62 -3.71 -1.15 -8.30
CA ALA A 62 -3.27 -2.52 -8.06
C ALA A 62 -2.37 -2.61 -6.82
N MET A 63 -2.36 -3.80 -6.23
CA MET A 63 -1.47 -4.14 -5.13
C MET A 63 -0.85 -5.51 -5.37
N ALA A 64 0.41 -5.69 -4.98
CA ALA A 64 1.06 -6.98 -5.03
C ALA A 64 1.97 -7.17 -3.83
N VAL A 65 1.85 -8.32 -3.15
CA VAL A 65 2.79 -8.72 -2.10
C VAL A 65 3.86 -9.61 -2.74
N GLY A 66 5.14 -9.33 -2.46
CA GLY A 66 6.24 -10.15 -2.97
C GLY A 66 6.24 -11.56 -2.36
N GLY A 67 6.87 -12.53 -3.03
CA GLY A 67 6.84 -13.95 -2.61
C GLY A 67 7.41 -14.22 -1.20
N ILE A 68 8.41 -13.46 -0.76
CA ILE A 68 8.98 -13.54 0.60
C ILE A 68 8.11 -12.76 1.62
N LYS A 69 7.01 -12.15 1.16
CA LYS A 69 6.08 -11.32 1.94
C LYS A 69 6.73 -10.17 2.71
N ARG A 70 7.96 -9.81 2.34
CA ARG A 70 8.71 -8.70 2.92
C ARG A 70 8.35 -7.36 2.28
N PHE A 71 7.93 -7.39 1.02
CA PHE A 71 7.70 -6.20 0.21
C PHE A 71 6.27 -6.15 -0.30
N LEU A 72 5.74 -4.93 -0.34
CA LEU A 72 4.44 -4.60 -0.90
C LEU A 72 4.66 -3.61 -2.03
N ALA A 73 4.24 -3.95 -3.24
CA ALA A 73 4.14 -3.04 -4.36
C ALA A 73 2.72 -2.46 -4.42
N ILE A 74 2.64 -1.15 -4.46
CA ILE A 74 1.40 -0.38 -4.61
C ILE A 74 1.50 0.38 -5.92
N ALA A 75 0.50 0.19 -6.80
CA ALA A 75 0.37 0.97 -8.02
C ALA A 75 -0.74 2.01 -7.84
N GLU A 76 -0.41 3.25 -8.18
CA GLU A 76 -1.28 4.40 -8.01
C GLU A 76 -1.49 5.10 -9.37
N ARG A 77 -2.73 5.49 -9.62
CA ARG A 77 -3.08 6.38 -10.72
C ARG A 77 -2.99 7.82 -10.26
N GLY A 78 -2.45 8.67 -11.11
CA GLY A 78 -2.42 10.12 -10.91
C GLY A 78 -1.83 10.77 -12.15
N GLU A 79 -1.56 12.07 -12.07
CA GLU A 79 -0.93 12.85 -13.15
C GLU A 79 0.38 12.19 -13.63
N LYS A 80 1.14 11.61 -12.71
CA LYS A 80 2.24 10.69 -13.00
C LYS A 80 1.94 9.35 -12.32
N PRO A 81 1.67 8.28 -13.08
CA PRO A 81 1.43 6.97 -12.47
C PRO A 81 2.73 6.50 -11.80
N THR A 82 2.57 6.02 -10.57
CA THR A 82 3.68 5.68 -9.70
C THR A 82 3.48 4.29 -9.12
N CYS A 83 4.58 3.54 -9.05
CA CYS A 83 4.63 2.26 -8.38
C CYS A 83 5.56 2.38 -7.18
N THR A 84 5.02 2.24 -5.98
CA THR A 84 5.78 2.40 -4.75
C THR A 84 5.96 1.05 -4.06
N ILE A 85 7.20 0.75 -3.71
CA ILE A 85 7.59 -0.46 -2.97
C ILE A 85 7.76 -0.08 -1.50
N TYR A 86 6.95 -0.70 -0.66
CA TYR A 86 6.97 -0.61 0.79
C TYR A 86 7.59 -1.87 1.40
N ASP A 87 8.31 -1.69 2.49
CA ASP A 87 8.78 -2.79 3.34
C ASP A 87 7.74 -3.03 4.43
N LEU A 88 7.15 -4.22 4.47
CA LEU A 88 6.04 -4.56 5.37
C LEU A 88 6.47 -4.69 6.84
N HIS A 89 7.77 -4.91 7.12
CA HIS A 89 8.29 -4.95 8.49
C HIS A 89 8.46 -3.56 9.08
N SER A 90 9.07 -2.65 8.32
CA SER A 90 9.35 -1.29 8.79
C SER A 90 8.22 -0.31 8.49
N LEU A 91 7.26 -0.70 7.65
CA LEU A 91 6.22 0.16 7.07
C LEU A 91 6.79 1.41 6.39
N ARG A 92 8.04 1.34 5.93
CA ARG A 92 8.71 2.44 5.26
C ARG A 92 8.72 2.22 3.76
N ARG A 93 8.56 3.33 3.04
CA ARG A 93 8.77 3.40 1.60
C ARG A 93 10.25 3.13 1.29
N ARG A 94 10.51 2.11 0.47
CA ARG A 94 11.86 1.79 -0.01
C ARG A 94 12.18 2.42 -1.34
N LYS A 95 11.25 2.33 -2.29
CA LYS A 95 11.50 2.79 -3.66
C LYS A 95 10.19 3.29 -4.27
N THR A 96 10.27 4.35 -5.04
CA THR A 96 9.19 4.81 -5.89
C THR A 96 9.69 4.74 -7.32
N LEU A 97 8.92 4.09 -8.18
CA LEU A 97 9.17 3.98 -9.60
C LEU A 97 8.18 4.91 -10.29
N THR A 98 8.70 5.81 -11.12
CA THR A 98 7.90 6.70 -11.95
C THR A 98 8.15 6.38 -13.42
N LEU A 99 7.19 6.67 -14.30
CA LEU A 99 7.36 6.41 -15.74
C LEU A 99 8.60 7.09 -16.36
N SER A 100 9.06 8.20 -15.77
CA SER A 100 10.32 8.87 -16.17
C SER A 100 11.56 7.99 -16.01
N ASP A 101 11.53 7.00 -15.11
CA ASP A 101 12.63 6.06 -14.86
C ASP A 101 12.49 4.76 -15.66
N MET A 102 11.43 4.60 -16.45
CA MET A 102 11.20 3.42 -17.28
C MET A 102 11.81 3.61 -18.67
N GLU A 103 13.15 3.63 -18.75
CA GLU A 103 13.86 3.33 -19.99
C GLU A 103 13.49 1.92 -20.44
N SER A 104 12.41 1.84 -21.19
CA SER A 104 11.85 0.60 -21.69
C SER A 104 12.70 0.19 -22.90
N LYS A 105 13.75 -0.61 -22.69
CA LYS A 105 14.25 -1.48 -23.76
C LYS A 105 13.18 -2.55 -24.01
N ALA A 106 12.15 -2.17 -24.76
CA ALA A 106 11.27 -3.10 -25.42
C ALA A 106 12.06 -3.73 -26.57
N SER A 107 12.70 -4.86 -26.31
CA SER A 107 13.18 -5.74 -27.37
C SER A 107 11.96 -6.44 -27.96
N ILE A 108 11.60 -6.04 -29.18
CA ILE A 108 10.70 -6.78 -30.09
C ILE A 108 11.45 -8.00 -30.61
#